data_AF-A0A6I1WW14-F1
#
_entry.id   AF-A0A6I1WW14-F1
#
_cell.length_a   1.000
_cell.length_b   1.000
_cell.length_c   1.000
_cell.angle_alpha   90.00
_cell.angle_beta   90.00
_cell.angle_gamma   90.00
#
_symmetry.space_group_name_H-M   'P 1'
#
loop_
_entity.id
_entity.type
_entity.pdbx_description
1 polymer ?
#
loop_
_entity_poly.entity_id
_entity_poly.type
_entity_poly.pdbx_seq_one_letter_code
_entity_poly.pdbx_strand_id
1 'polypeptide(L)' 'LGELNLHGIELLGPVPAPMERRAGRYRAQLLLQANARAPLHRLLSHWLLILEQMPSGRQVRWSLDVDPVDLY' A
#
# COMPACT_ATOMS: atom_id res chain seq x y z
N LEU A 1 -3.42 -12.79 -3.55
CA LEU A 1 -1.99 -13.06 -3.87
C LEU A 1 -1.82 -14.36 -4.66
N GLY A 2 -2.40 -15.48 -4.21
CA GLY A 2 -2.36 -16.76 -4.94
C GLY A 2 -2.95 -16.72 -6.35
N GLU A 3 -4.10 -16.06 -6.54
CA GLU A 3 -4.73 -15.92 -7.88
C GLU A 3 -3.95 -15.02 -8.85
N LEU A 4 -3.07 -14.15 -8.36
CA LEU A 4 -2.22 -13.28 -9.19
C LEU A 4 -0.85 -13.93 -9.48
N ASN A 5 -0.61 -15.16 -9.00
CA ASN A 5 0.67 -15.86 -9.08
C ASN A 5 1.84 -15.04 -8.51
N LEU A 6 1.54 -14.23 -7.49
CA LEU A 6 2.49 -13.31 -6.85
C LEU A 6 3.11 -13.98 -5.63
N HIS A 7 4.12 -14.81 -5.90
CA HIS A 7 4.94 -15.43 -4.87
C HIS A 7 6.05 -14.47 -4.41
N GLY A 8 6.38 -14.52 -3.11
CA GLY A 8 7.51 -13.76 -2.55
C GLY A 8 7.23 -12.27 -2.31
N ILE A 9 5.95 -11.86 -2.22
CA ILE A 9 5.56 -10.54 -1.72
C ILE A 9 5.06 -10.69 -0.29
N GLU A 10 5.64 -9.91 0.61
CA GLU A 10 5.19 -9.77 1.98
C GLU A 10 4.43 -8.45 2.15
N LEU A 11 3.34 -8.50 2.91
CA LEU A 11 2.51 -7.36 3.25
C LEU A 11 2.59 -7.14 4.76
N LEU A 12 3.00 -5.93 5.15
CA LEU A 12 3.19 -5.52 6.54
C LEU A 12 2.27 -4.34 6.84
N GLY A 13 1.49 -4.45 7.92
CA GLY A 13 0.51 -3.45 8.33
C GLY A 13 -0.96 -3.91 8.15
N PRO A 14 -1.93 -2.98 8.19
CA PRO A 14 -1.75 -1.54 8.32
C PRO A 14 -1.15 -1.17 9.69
N VAL A 15 -0.09 -0.36 9.69
CA VAL A 15 0.54 0.09 10.95
C VAL A 15 0.01 1.49 11.26
N PRO A 16 -0.57 1.74 12.46
CA PRO A 16 -1.04 3.06 12.83
C PRO A 16 0.13 4.03 12.98
N ALA A 17 -0.01 5.27 12.50
CA ALA A 17 0.98 6.30 12.77
C ALA A 17 0.95 6.66 14.28
N PRO A 18 2.11 6.89 14.94
CA PRO A 18 2.22 7.15 16.38
C PRO A 18 1.43 8.36 16.92
N MET A 19 0.95 9.24 16.03
CA MET A 19 0.13 10.41 16.39
C MET A 19 -1.26 10.27 15.77
N GLU A 20 -2.18 9.73 16.55
CA GLU A 20 -3.51 9.30 16.13
C GLU A 20 -4.43 10.46 15.68
N ARG A 21 -4.04 11.73 15.86
CA ARG A 21 -4.79 12.88 15.34
C ARG A 21 -3.90 14.11 15.06
N ARG A 22 -3.48 14.31 13.81
CA ARG A 22 -3.06 15.65 13.33
C ARG A 22 -4.16 16.22 12.43
N ALA A 23 -4.65 17.41 12.77
CA ALA A 23 -5.74 18.09 12.05
C ALA A 23 -7.00 17.21 11.82
N GLY A 24 -7.33 16.32 12.77
CA GLY A 24 -8.54 15.50 12.70
C GLY A 24 -8.44 14.26 11.80
N ARG A 25 -7.27 13.91 11.28
CA ARG A 25 -7.09 12.75 10.38
C ARG A 25 -6.16 11.70 10.97
N TYR A 26 -6.56 10.44 10.83
CA TYR A 26 -5.75 9.27 11.11
C TYR A 26 -4.85 8.99 9.90
N ARG A 27 -3.63 8.51 10.16
CA ARG A 27 -2.69 8.08 9.13
C ARG A 27 -2.26 6.65 9.43
N ALA A 28 -2.21 5.83 8.40
CA ALA A 28 -1.72 4.47 8.46
C ALA A 28 -0.95 4.19 7.18
N GLN A 29 -0.06 3.20 7.24
CA GLN A 29 0.69 2.74 6.08
C GLN A 29 0.61 1.22 5.94
N LEU A 30 0.61 0.78 4.68
CA LEU A 30 0.80 -0.60 4.27
C LEU A 30 2.15 -0.68 3.58
N LEU A 31 3.05 -1.51 4.08
CA LEU A 31 4.36 -1.75 3.48
C LEU A 31 4.30 -3.06 2.69
N LEU A 32 4.74 -3.00 1.43
CA LEU A 32 4.86 -4.15 0.55
C LEU A 32 6.35 -4.36 0.28
N GLN A 33 6.87 -5.55 0.55
CA GLN A 33 8.26 -5.90 0.20
C GLN A 33 8.32 -7.20 -0.59
N ALA A 34 9.37 -7.35 -1.38
CA ALA A 34 9.69 -8.59 -2.08
C ALA A 34 11.19 -8.64 -2.37
N ASN A 35 11.72 -9.86 -2.51
CA ASN A 35 13.12 -10.07 -2.89
C ASN A 35 13.43 -9.63 -4.34
N ALA A 36 12.40 -9.35 -5.14
CA ALA A 36 12.53 -8.85 -6.50
C ALA A 36 11.49 -7.76 -6.78
N ARG A 37 11.86 -6.78 -7.61
CA ARG A 37 10.99 -5.66 -7.97
C ARG A 37 9.82 -6.08 -8.85
N ALA A 38 9.99 -7.08 -9.71
CA ALA A 38 9.00 -7.48 -10.70
C ALA A 38 7.66 -7.99 -10.10
N PRO A 39 7.64 -8.85 -9.05
CA PRO A 39 6.40 -9.18 -8.34
C PRO A 39 5.66 -7.97 -7.78
N LEU A 40 6.36 -7.02 -7.14
CA LEU A 40 5.74 -5.81 -6.59
C LEU A 40 5.08 -4.97 -7.69
N HIS A 41 5.78 -4.75 -8.81
CA HIS A 41 5.21 -3.98 -9.92
C HIS A 41 3.98 -4.65 -10.52
N ARG A 42 3.99 -5.98 -10.70
CA ARG A 42 2.81 -6.72 -11.17
C ARG A 42 1.63 -6.62 -10.19
N LEU A 43 1.89 -6.68 -8.89
CA LEU A 43 0.86 -6.45 -7.87
C LEU A 43 0.27 -5.05 -7.99
N LEU A 44 1.14 -4.02 -8.00
CA LEU A 44 0.74 -2.62 -7.99
C LEU A 44 -0.06 -2.26 -9.24
N SER A 45 0.32 -2.75 -10.43
CA SER A 45 -0.45 -2.51 -11.66
C SER A 45 -1.89 -3.02 -11.55
N HIS A 46 -2.11 -4.18 -10.92
CA HIS A 46 -3.45 -4.72 -10.73
C HIS A 46 -4.22 -3.98 -9.61
N TRP A 47 -3.53 -3.68 -8.50
CA TRP A 47 -4.14 -2.99 -7.36
C TRP A 47 -4.57 -1.57 -7.68
N LEU A 48 -3.78 -0.80 -8.42
CA LEU A 48 -4.12 0.58 -8.78
C LEU A 48 -5.48 0.63 -9.50
N LEU A 49 -5.71 -0.26 -10.46
CA LEU A 49 -6.99 -0.35 -11.18
C LEU A 49 -8.17 -0.62 -10.26
N ILE A 50 -8.01 -1.52 -9.28
CA ILE A 50 -9.06 -1.86 -8.31
C ILE A 50 -9.30 -0.71 -7.34
N LEU A 51 -8.23 -0.13 -6.79
CA LEU A 51 -8.30 0.93 -5.78
C LEU A 51 -8.93 2.21 -6.36
N GLU A 52 -8.63 2.54 -7.61
CA GLU A 52 -9.24 3.68 -8.31
C GLU A 52 -10.74 3.48 -8.57
N GLN A 53 -11.18 2.25 -8.82
CA GLN A 53 -12.58 1.91 -9.05
C GLN A 53 -13.38 1.70 -7.77
N MET A 54 -12.72 1.54 -6.63
CA MET A 54 -13.36 1.23 -5.36
C MET A 54 -14.14 2.46 -4.83
N PRO A 55 -15.46 2.36 -4.58
CA PRO A 55 -16.25 3.48 -4.07
C PRO A 55 -15.75 4.01 -2.70
N SER A 56 -15.24 3.11 -1.85
CA SER A 56 -14.61 3.47 -0.57
C SER A 56 -13.23 4.10 -0.72
N GLY A 57 -12.59 3.99 -1.90
CA GLY A 57 -11.31 4.65 -2.21
C GLY A 57 -11.38 6.18 -2.10
N ARG A 58 -12.58 6.77 -2.22
CA ARG A 58 -12.82 8.21 -2.01
C ARG A 58 -12.93 8.62 -0.53
N GLN A 59 -13.11 7.66 0.38
CA GLN A 59 -13.25 7.92 1.82
C GLN A 59 -11.91 8.18 2.50
N VAL A 60 -10.81 7.76 1.86
CA VAL A 60 -9.44 7.96 2.35
C VAL A 60 -8.59 8.60 1.27
N ARG A 61 -7.71 9.52 1.66
CA ARG A 61 -6.65 10.00 0.76
C ARG A 61 -5.47 9.05 0.90
N TRP A 62 -5.12 8.37 -0.17
CA TRP A 62 -3.96 7.49 -0.22
C TRP A 62 -2.93 8.01 -1.22
N SER A 63 -1.69 7.60 -1.04
CA SER A 63 -0.58 7.77 -1.97
C SER A 63 0.17 6.44 -2.06
N LEU A 64 0.93 6.26 -3.14
CA LEU A 64 1.81 5.11 -3.34
C LEU A 64 3.23 5.63 -3.54
N ASP A 65 4.12 5.22 -2.66
CA ASP A 65 5.54 5.55 -2.73
C ASP A 65 6.31 4.27 -3.13
N VAL A 66 6.99 4.31 -4.27
CA VAL A 66 7.81 3.19 -4.79
C VAL A 66 9.26 3.48 -4.46
N ASP A 67 9.94 2.51 -3.84
CA ASP A 67 11.34 2.62 -3.37
C ASP A 67 11.55 3.87 -2.48
N PRO A 68 10.80 4.01 -1.36
CA PRO A 68 10.93 5.17 -0.48
C PRO A 68 12.33 5.22 0.14
N VAL A 69 12.96 6.40 0.09
CA VAL A 69 14.32 6.64 0.62
C VAL A 69 14.30 6.88 2.14
N ASP A 70 13.20 7.43 2.65
CA ASP A 70 12.97 7.62 4.09
C ASP A 70 11.57 7.10 4.47
N LEU A 71 11.49 6.35 5.57
CA LEU A 71 10.23 5.89 6.17
C LEU A 71 9.76 6.82 7.32
N TYR A 72 10.34 8.01 7.44
CA TYR A 72 10.08 8.99 8.50
C TYR A 72 10.10 10.43 8.02
#